data_AF-A6BGD2-F1
#
_entry.id   AF-A6BGD2-F1
#
_cell.length_a   1.000
_cell.length_b   1.000
_cell.length_c   1.000
_cell.angle_alpha   90.00
_cell.angle_beta   90.00
_cell.angle_gamma   90.00
#
_symmetry.space_group_name_H-M   'P 1'
#
loop_
_entity.id
_entity.type
_entity.pdbx_description
1 polymer ?
#
loop_
_entity_poly.entity_id
_entity_poly.type
_entity_poly.pdbx_seq_one_letter_code
_entity_poly.pdbx_strand_id
1 'polypeptide(L)'
;MTRPVYSFRPNLKNPEHQRAWEKFQSVPEGQKSQYLVQAILEKEDRKWMEEVIQKTIKESVRELGICGTTEQLKTKPSSEEIPDQMMDFLSQMENL
;
A
#
# COMPACT_ATOMS: atom_id res chain seq x y z
N MET A 1 -23.18 25.19 -25.96
CA MET A 1 -21.78 24.73 -25.98
C MET A 1 -21.66 23.64 -27.03
N THR A 2 -20.78 23.80 -28.02
CA THR A 2 -20.46 22.74 -28.97
C THR A 2 -19.46 21.79 -28.33
N ARG A 3 -19.80 20.50 -28.22
CA ARG A 3 -18.85 19.49 -27.72
C ARG A 3 -17.94 19.07 -28.88
N PRO A 4 -16.61 19.17 -28.74
CA PRO A 4 -15.70 18.67 -29.76
C PRO A 4 -15.90 17.16 -29.94
N VAL A 5 -15.91 16.70 -31.19
CA VAL A 5 -16.00 15.27 -31.52
C VAL A 5 -14.59 14.72 -31.58
N TYR A 6 -14.29 13.77 -30.70
CA TYR A 6 -13.03 13.04 -30.72
C TYR A 6 -13.24 11.63 -31.27
N SER A 7 -12.44 11.21 -32.26
CA SER A 7 -12.48 9.86 -32.79
C SER A 7 -11.40 9.00 -32.14
N PHE A 8 -11.77 7.86 -31.58
CA PHE A 8 -10.80 6.88 -31.08
C PHE A 8 -10.03 6.24 -32.24
N ARG A 9 -8.74 6.54 -32.34
CA ARG A 9 -7.84 6.13 -33.44
C ARG A 9 -6.61 5.41 -32.86
N PRO A 10 -6.73 4.15 -32.44
CA PRO A 10 -5.60 3.40 -31.88
C PRO A 10 -4.52 3.18 -32.95
N ASN A 11 -3.24 3.35 -32.56
CA ASN A 11 -2.11 3.02 -33.41
C ASN A 11 -1.72 1.56 -33.15
N LEU A 12 -2.00 0.67 -34.10
CA LEU A 12 -1.77 -0.77 -33.95
C LEU A 12 -0.27 -1.16 -33.87
N LYS A 13 0.65 -0.22 -34.11
CA LYS A 13 2.08 -0.43 -33.83
C LYS A 13 2.42 -0.35 -32.35
N ASN A 14 1.57 0.31 -31.55
CA ASN A 14 1.73 0.38 -30.09
C ASN A 14 0.94 -0.79 -29.45
N PRO A 15 1.60 -1.67 -28.68
CA PRO A 15 0.96 -2.84 -28.07
C PRO A 15 -0.17 -2.46 -27.10
N GLU A 16 -0.07 -1.33 -26.39
CA GLU A 16 -1.14 -0.86 -25.49
C GLU A 16 -2.37 -0.42 -26.27
N HIS A 17 -2.18 0.31 -27.37
CA HIS A 17 -3.27 0.73 -28.24
C HIS A 17 -3.93 -0.46 -28.92
N GLN A 18 -3.14 -1.45 -29.34
CA GLN A 18 -3.66 -2.70 -29.88
C GLN A 18 -4.52 -3.44 -28.84
N ARG A 19 -4.02 -3.62 -27.62
CA ARG A 19 -4.77 -4.27 -26.53
C ARG A 19 -6.06 -3.51 -26.19
N ALA A 20 -6.00 -2.18 -26.15
CA ALA A 20 -7.17 -1.33 -25.94
C ALA A 20 -8.18 -1.48 -27.10
N TRP A 21 -7.68 -1.57 -28.34
CA TRP A 21 -8.50 -1.78 -29.53
C TRP A 21 -9.21 -3.13 -29.51
N GLU A 22 -8.51 -4.22 -29.22
CA GLU A 22 -9.09 -5.58 -29.10
C GLU A 22 -10.21 -5.61 -28.05
N LYS A 23 -9.99 -4.99 -26.89
CA LYS A 23 -11.03 -4.85 -25.85
C LYS A 23 -12.22 -4.01 -26.32
N PHE A 24 -11.95 -2.92 -27.04
CA PHE A 24 -12.99 -2.04 -27.53
C PHE A 24 -13.84 -2.68 -28.65
N GLN A 25 -13.25 -3.59 -29.43
CA GLN A 25 -13.96 -4.34 -30.47
C GLN A 25 -15.00 -5.31 -29.89
N SER A 26 -14.78 -5.85 -28.69
CA SER A 26 -15.77 -6.73 -28.05
C SER A 26 -16.95 -5.98 -27.43
N VAL A 27 -16.93 -4.64 -27.41
CA VAL A 27 -18.03 -3.82 -26.88
C VAL A 27 -19.18 -3.78 -27.90
N PRO A 28 -20.42 -4.09 -27.49
CA PRO A 28 -21.59 -4.03 -28.37
C PRO A 28 -21.77 -2.67 -29.04
N GLU A 29 -22.29 -2.71 -30.27
CA GLU A 29 -22.63 -1.51 -31.02
C GLU A 29 -23.73 -0.72 -30.27
N GLY A 30 -23.52 0.57 -30.06
CA GLY A 30 -24.37 1.42 -29.20
C GLY A 30 -23.86 1.61 -27.76
N GLN A 31 -22.98 0.74 -27.24
CA GLN A 31 -22.44 0.86 -25.87
C GLN A 31 -21.02 1.46 -25.82
N LYS A 32 -20.39 1.65 -26.98
CA LYS A 32 -19.00 2.13 -27.12
C LYS A 32 -18.73 3.46 -26.42
N SER A 33 -19.64 4.43 -26.53
CA SER A 33 -19.47 5.72 -25.86
C SER A 33 -19.56 5.61 -24.35
N GLN A 34 -20.51 4.82 -23.83
CA GLN A 34 -20.65 4.57 -22.39
C GLN A 34 -19.44 3.81 -21.84
N TYR A 35 -18.93 2.83 -22.58
CA TYR A 35 -17.71 2.11 -22.23
C TYR A 35 -16.51 3.05 -22.08
N LEU A 36 -16.32 4.02 -23.00
CA LEU A 36 -15.24 5.00 -22.88
C LEU A 36 -15.41 5.90 -21.66
N VAL A 37 -16.64 6.34 -21.36
CA VAL A 37 -16.92 7.13 -20.14
C VAL A 37 -16.55 6.34 -18.89
N GLN A 38 -17.00 5.08 -18.81
CA GLN A 38 -16.71 4.21 -17.67
C GLN A 38 -15.21 3.95 -17.52
N ALA A 39 -14.50 3.66 -18.61
CA ALA A 39 -13.06 3.43 -18.59
C ALA A 39 -12.25 4.65 -18.14
N ILE A 40 -12.72 5.88 -18.42
CA ILE A 40 -12.08 7.10 -17.93
C ILE A 40 -12.27 7.24 -16.42
N LEU A 41 -13.50 7.05 -15.92
CA LEU A 41 -13.81 7.13 -14.48
C LEU A 41 -13.07 6.06 -13.69
N GLU A 42 -13.07 4.80 -14.15
CA GLU A 42 -12.35 3.70 -13.50
C GLU A 42 -10.84 3.94 -13.44
N LYS A 43 -10.27 4.61 -14.45
CA LYS A 43 -8.84 4.96 -14.45
C LYS A 43 -8.53 5.99 -13.37
N GLU A 44 -9.42 6.95 -13.14
CA GLU A 44 -9.30 7.94 -12.07
C GLU A 44 -9.47 7.29 -10.69
N ASP A 45 -10.52 6.48 -10.51
CA ASP A 45 -10.81 5.78 -9.25
C ASP A 45 -9.69 4.82 -8.83
N ARG A 46 -9.05 4.12 -9.78
CA ARG A 46 -7.94 3.21 -9.49
C ARG A 46 -6.76 3.93 -8.85
N LYS A 47 -6.44 5.14 -9.33
CA LYS A 47 -5.34 5.92 -8.78
C LYS A 47 -5.62 6.26 -7.32
N TRP A 48 -6.83 6.72 -7.03
CA TRP A 48 -7.26 7.01 -5.66
C TRP A 48 -7.22 5.76 -4.77
N MET A 49 -7.69 4.62 -5.28
CA MET A 49 -7.65 3.36 -4.54
C MET A 49 -6.22 2.91 -4.20
N GLU A 50 -5.29 3.00 -5.15
CA GLU A 50 -3.87 2.69 -4.91
C GLU A 50 -3.27 3.58 -3.81
N GLU A 51 -3.57 4.88 -3.82
CA GLU A 51 -3.14 5.83 -2.80
C GLU A 51 -3.70 5.47 -1.41
N VAL A 52 -4.99 5.13 -1.33
CA VAL A 52 -5.63 4.71 -0.08
C VAL A 52 -5.01 3.43 0.45
N ILE A 53 -4.86 2.39 -0.39
CA ILE A 53 -4.24 1.12 0.00
C ILE A 53 -2.81 1.35 0.51
N GLN A 54 -2.02 2.13 -0.21
CA GLN A 54 -0.63 2.42 0.20
C GLN A 54 -0.60 3.17 1.54
N LYS A 55 -1.51 4.12 1.76
CA LYS A 55 -1.64 4.83 3.03
C LYS A 55 -2.03 3.88 4.16
N THR A 56 -3.07 3.08 3.98
CA THR A 56 -3.54 2.12 4.98
C THR A 56 -2.44 1.12 5.37
N ILE A 57 -1.69 0.58 4.41
CA ILE A 57 -0.56 -0.32 4.70
C ILE A 57 0.51 0.40 5.51
N LYS A 58 0.92 1.62 5.11
CA LYS A 58 1.92 2.40 5.86
C LYS A 58 1.48 2.69 7.30
N GLU A 59 0.20 3.03 7.47
CA GLU A 59 -0.38 3.29 8.80
C GLU A 59 -0.40 2.02 9.64
N SER A 60 -0.84 0.89 9.08
CA SER A 60 -0.85 -0.39 9.78
C SER A 60 0.54 -0.89 10.17
N VAL A 61 1.55 -0.71 9.31
CA VAL A 61 2.94 -1.10 9.60
C VAL A 61 3.54 -0.25 10.72
N ARG A 62 3.19 1.05 10.76
CA ARG A 62 3.58 1.96 11.84
C ARG A 62 2.88 1.62 13.15
N GLU A 63 1.58 1.36 13.11
CA GLU A 63 0.78 1.01 14.30
C GLU A 63 1.21 -0.33 14.90
N LEU A 64 1.52 -1.32 14.07
CA LEU A 64 1.99 -2.63 14.53
C LEU A 64 3.48 -2.66 14.91
N GLY A 65 4.20 -1.55 14.79
CA GLY A 65 5.63 -1.45 15.13
C GLY A 65 6.56 -2.35 14.31
N ILE A 66 6.08 -2.92 13.19
CA ILE A 66 6.85 -3.89 12.38
C ILE A 66 8.01 -3.20 11.63
N CYS A 67 7.92 -1.90 11.34
CA CYS A 67 9.05 -1.16 10.80
C CYS A 67 10.01 -0.80 11.93
N GLY A 68 10.95 -1.71 12.20
CA GLY A 68 12.15 -1.44 12.98
C GLY A 68 12.95 -0.30 12.34
N THR A 69 12.65 0.92 12.75
CA THR A 69 13.52 2.08 12.59
C THR A 69 13.53 2.80 13.94
N THR A 70 14.30 2.21 14.85
CA THR A 70 15.29 2.88 15.72
C THR A 70 14.98 4.26 16.31
N GLU A 71 13.74 4.61 16.61
CA GLU A 71 13.42 5.93 17.17
C GLU A 71 12.35 5.87 18.28
N GLN A 72 12.19 4.74 18.99
CA GLN A 72 11.35 4.75 20.20
C GLN A 72 11.54 3.56 21.15
N LEU A 73 12.78 3.25 21.54
CA LEU A 73 13.03 2.64 22.85
C LEU A 73 14.18 3.40 23.53
N LYS A 74 13.93 4.68 23.80
CA LYS A 74 14.63 5.41 24.86
C LYS A 74 13.83 5.34 26.17
N THR A 75 13.19 4.21 26.44
CA THR A 75 12.94 3.81 27.82
C THR A 75 14.26 3.26 28.32
N LYS A 76 14.82 3.94 29.33
CA LYS A 76 15.99 3.52 30.10
C LYS A 76 16.10 2.00 30.18
N PRO A 77 17.31 1.42 30.13
CA PRO A 77 17.47 0.08 30.68
C PRO A 77 17.04 0.20 32.14
N SER A 78 15.90 -0.38 32.50
CA SER A 78 15.79 -0.89 33.85
C SER A 78 16.83 -1.98 33.86
N SER A 79 18.03 -1.65 34.35
CA SER A 79 18.86 -2.67 34.93
C SER A 79 17.96 -3.38 35.94
N GLU A 80 17.46 -4.55 35.55
CA GLU A 80 17.31 -5.64 36.51
C GLU A 80 18.74 -5.97 36.96
N GLU A 81 19.34 -5.02 37.70
CA GLU A 81 20.41 -5.33 38.62
C GLU A 81 19.77 -6.32 39.58
N ILE A 82 20.24 -7.56 39.51
CA ILE A 82 19.89 -8.62 40.45
C ILE A 82 19.89 -7.97 41.84
N PRO A 83 18.74 -7.91 42.53
CA PRO A 83 18.65 -7.23 43.82
C PRO A 83 19.75 -7.76 44.74
N ASP A 84 20.48 -6.89 45.45
CA ASP A 84 21.59 -7.28 46.32
C ASP A 84 21.20 -8.43 47.27
N GLN A 85 19.93 -8.45 47.68
CA GLN A 85 19.35 -9.52 48.48
C GLN A 85 19.49 -10.93 47.86
N MET A 86 19.42 -11.06 46.52
CA MET A 86 19.66 -12.32 45.81
C MET A 86 21.16 -12.69 45.77
N MET A 87 22.07 -11.72 45.80
CA MET A 87 23.51 -11.97 45.88
C MET A 87 23.91 -12.51 47.27
N ASP A 88 23.24 -12.04 48.33
CA ASP A 88 23.41 -12.54 49.70
C ASP A 88 22.95 -14.00 49.87
N PHE A 89 21.93 -14.43 49.11
CA PHE A 89 21.50 -15.84 49.10
C PHE A 89 22.54 -16.76 48.47
N LEU A 90 23.14 -16.35 47.35
CA LEU A 90 24.14 -17.17 46.64
C LEU A 90 25.42 -17.34 47.46
N SER A 91 25.87 -16.29 48.13
CA SER A 91 27.05 -16.31 48.99
C SER A 91 26.86 -17.12 50.27
N GLN A 92 25.63 -17.28 50.76
CA GLN A 92 25.32 -18.22 51.85
C GLN A 92 25.38 -19.68 51.40
N MET A 93 25.04 -19.99 50.16
CA MET A 93 25.14 -21.36 49.62
C MET A 93 26.59 -21.80 49.39
N GLU A 94 27.50 -20.87 49.10
CA GLU A 94 28.90 -21.16 48.85
C GLU A 94 29.70 -21.45 50.15
N ASN A 95 29.13 -21.12 51.30
CA ASN A 95 29.71 -21.36 52.63
C ASN A 95 29.13 -22.61 53.35
N LEU A 96 28.41 -23.47 52.62
CA LEU A 96 27.94 -24.79 53.07
C LEU A 96 28.85 -25.91 52.52
#